data_AF-A0A9C9XU12-F1
#
_entry.id   AF-A0A9C9XU12-F1
#
_cell.length_a   1.000
_cell.length_b   1.000
_cell.length_c   1.000
_cell.angle_alpha   90.00
_cell.angle_beta   90.00
_cell.angle_gamma   90.00
#
_symmetry.space_group_name_H-M   'P 1'
#
loop_
_entity.id
_entity.type
_entity.pdbx_description
1 polymer ?
#
loop_
_entity_poly.entity_id
_entity_poly.type
_entity_poly.pdbx_seq_one_letter_code
_entity_poly.pdbx_strand_id
1 'polypeptide(L)'
;MTPVFDVPFLPEAQYVEFLAECADELDSVHFALALSRSLDHRVRFGDAGIDSNMVSLLGRLRGPRRYLLLNSRFCSPDTLLDREGLQGLVRSMRGLLEGGVLDGIVYSDHYLLQRLADLAPDLAGVLEAVPSVNCMLNSFARIEAQLSWIRGTGFRPPARIVL
;
A
#
# COMPACT_ATOMS: atom_id res chain seq x y z
N MET A 1 -2.00 -21.28 -17.17
CA MET A 1 -1.66 -20.12 -16.33
C MET A 1 -2.01 -20.53 -14.91
N THR A 2 -1.05 -20.63 -14.00
CA THR A 2 -1.35 -20.90 -12.59
C THR A 2 -1.93 -19.61 -11.99
N PRO A 3 -3.11 -19.64 -11.35
CA PRO A 3 -3.61 -18.47 -10.66
C PRO A 3 -2.66 -18.10 -9.52
N VAL A 4 -2.40 -16.81 -9.36
CA VAL A 4 -1.58 -16.24 -8.28
C VAL A 4 -2.46 -15.38 -7.38
N PHE A 5 -2.16 -15.32 -6.09
CA PHE A 5 -3.01 -14.71 -5.07
C PHE A 5 -2.48 -13.36 -4.58
N ASP A 6 -3.43 -12.47 -4.25
CA ASP A 6 -3.20 -11.22 -3.52
C ASP A 6 -3.65 -11.42 -2.07
N VAL A 7 -2.71 -11.47 -1.12
CA VAL A 7 -3.01 -11.91 0.25
C VAL A 7 -2.65 -10.85 1.31
N PRO A 8 -3.40 -10.80 2.42
CA PRO A 8 -3.03 -9.93 3.54
C PRO A 8 -1.73 -10.42 4.17
N PHE A 9 -0.88 -9.49 4.59
CA PHE A 9 0.29 -9.79 5.40
C PHE A 9 0.01 -9.44 6.86
N LEU A 10 0.35 -10.37 7.75
CA LEU A 10 0.36 -10.18 9.21
C LEU A 10 1.80 -10.39 9.70
N PRO A 11 2.33 -9.52 10.58
CA PRO A 11 3.70 -9.60 11.08
C PRO A 11 3.87 -10.71 12.16
N GLU A 12 3.37 -11.91 11.88
CA GLU A 12 3.45 -13.07 12.77
C GLU A 12 4.38 -14.11 12.17
N ALA A 13 5.42 -14.53 12.92
CA ALA A 13 6.49 -15.36 12.39
C ALA A 13 6.00 -16.64 11.69
N GLN A 14 5.02 -17.33 12.28
CA GLN A 14 4.42 -18.54 11.70
C GLN A 14 3.68 -18.26 10.38
N TYR A 15 2.98 -17.13 10.31
CA TYR A 15 2.27 -16.74 9.09
C TYR A 15 3.24 -16.31 7.98
N VAL A 16 4.33 -15.63 8.34
CA VAL A 16 5.40 -15.27 7.39
C VAL A 16 6.09 -16.52 6.83
N GLU A 17 6.31 -17.54 7.67
CA GLU A 17 6.85 -18.83 7.22
C GLU A 17 5.92 -19.53 6.24
N PHE A 18 4.63 -19.61 6.57
CA PHE A 18 3.62 -20.13 5.66
C PHE A 18 3.58 -19.38 4.31
N LEU A 19 3.58 -18.04 4.34
CA LEU A 19 3.59 -17.24 3.11
C LEU A 19 4.87 -17.44 2.29
N ALA A 20 6.03 -17.65 2.95
CA ALA A 20 7.28 -17.93 2.27
C ALA A 20 7.28 -19.29 1.58
N GLU A 21 6.64 -20.30 2.18
CA GLU A 21 6.46 -21.62 1.57
C GLU A 21 5.54 -21.57 0.34
N CYS A 22 4.57 -20.66 0.32
CA CYS A 22 3.64 -20.45 -0.79
C CYS A 22 4.10 -19.37 -1.80
N ALA A 23 5.34 -18.88 -1.75
CA ALA A 23 5.74 -17.67 -2.47
C ALA A 23 5.50 -17.71 -3.99
N ASP A 24 5.63 -18.88 -4.61
CA ASP A 24 5.39 -19.07 -6.07
C ASP A 24 3.91 -19.00 -6.45
N GLU A 25 3.00 -19.06 -5.47
CA GLU A 25 1.56 -18.90 -5.63
C GLU A 25 1.10 -17.47 -5.33
N LEU A 26 1.99 -16.58 -4.90
CA LEU A 26 1.67 -15.21 -4.49
C LEU A 26 2.06 -14.21 -5.58
N ASP A 27 1.13 -13.35 -5.98
CA ASP A 27 1.45 -12.18 -6.79
C ASP A 27 1.90 -11.03 -5.92
N SER A 28 1.12 -10.78 -4.85
CA SER A 28 1.36 -9.67 -3.96
C SER A 28 0.89 -9.95 -2.53
N VAL A 29 1.50 -9.23 -1.61
CA VAL A 29 1.10 -9.15 -0.22
C VAL A 29 0.77 -7.72 0.15
N HIS A 30 -0.26 -7.53 0.97
CA HIS A 30 -0.70 -6.21 1.40
C HIS A 30 -0.73 -6.05 2.91
N PHE A 31 -0.05 -5.02 3.41
CA PHE A 31 0.15 -4.78 4.85
C PHE A 31 -0.29 -3.37 5.23
N ALA A 32 -0.57 -3.15 6.51
CA ALA A 32 -0.84 -1.82 7.04
C ALA A 32 0.31 -1.37 7.94
N LEU A 33 0.52 -0.05 8.01
CA LEU A 33 1.30 0.54 9.10
C LEU A 33 0.38 0.82 10.28
N ALA A 34 0.86 0.61 11.52
CA ALA A 34 0.28 1.36 12.63
C ALA A 34 0.70 2.81 12.51
N LEU A 35 -0.22 3.54 11.90
CA LEU A 35 -0.33 4.96 12.07
C LEU A 35 -1.26 5.19 13.26
N SER A 36 -1.02 6.29 13.98
CA SER A 36 -1.86 6.77 15.08
C SER A 36 -3.32 6.98 14.68
N ARG A 37 -3.59 7.13 13.38
CA ARG A 37 -4.93 7.15 12.78
C ARG A 37 -5.04 6.08 11.71
N SER A 38 -6.11 5.30 11.74
CA SER A 38 -6.26 4.18 10.79
C SER A 38 -6.51 4.69 9.37
N LEU A 39 -5.55 4.45 8.48
CA LEU A 39 -5.72 4.56 7.03
C LEU A 39 -6.12 3.21 6.39
N ASP A 40 -6.36 2.18 7.22
CA ASP A 40 -6.85 0.86 6.83
C ASP A 40 -8.18 0.53 7.53
N HIS A 41 -9.20 0.08 6.80
CA HIS A 41 -10.51 -0.32 7.36
C HIS A 41 -10.55 -1.73 7.95
N ARG A 42 -9.48 -2.53 7.82
CA ARG A 42 -9.44 -3.85 8.46
C ARG A 42 -9.44 -3.71 9.99
N VAL A 43 -10.15 -4.62 10.66
CA VAL A 43 -10.13 -4.75 12.12
C VAL A 43 -8.68 -5.04 12.55
N ARG A 44 -8.07 -4.11 13.28
CA ARG A 44 -6.72 -4.29 13.82
C ARG A 44 -6.81 -5.05 15.14
N PHE A 45 -6.10 -6.16 15.23
CA PHE A 45 -5.86 -6.83 16.50
C PHE A 45 -4.54 -6.29 17.09
N GLY A 46 -4.64 -5.40 18.08
CA GLY A 46 -3.49 -4.87 18.83
C GLY A 46 -2.87 -3.55 18.32
N ASP A 47 -2.15 -2.86 19.21
CA ASP A 47 -1.38 -1.64 18.96
C ASP A 47 -0.03 -1.96 18.31
N ALA A 48 -0.05 -2.54 17.12
CA ALA A 48 1.18 -2.91 16.43
C ALA A 48 1.74 -1.70 15.69
N GLY A 49 2.41 -0.77 16.42
CA GLY A 49 3.31 0.28 15.92
C GLY A 49 4.12 -0.18 14.69
N ILE A 50 4.79 0.71 13.95
CA ILE A 50 5.74 0.23 12.93
C ILE A 50 6.71 -0.71 13.61
N ASP A 51 6.50 -2.02 13.41
CA ASP A 51 7.35 -3.00 14.05
C ASP A 51 8.71 -2.77 13.41
N SER A 52 9.71 -2.46 14.24
CA SER A 52 11.10 -2.40 13.82
C SER A 52 11.53 -3.64 13.02
N ASN A 53 10.77 -4.74 13.14
CA ASN A 53 10.95 -5.97 12.41
C ASN A 53 10.21 -6.05 11.06
N MET A 54 9.37 -5.09 10.67
CA MET A 54 8.54 -5.17 9.44
C MET A 54 9.39 -5.37 8.18
N VAL A 55 10.49 -4.63 8.04
CA VAL A 55 11.43 -4.77 6.91
C VAL A 55 12.03 -6.17 6.89
N SER A 56 12.45 -6.67 8.05
CA SER A 56 13.03 -8.01 8.20
C SER A 56 12.00 -9.10 7.84
N LEU A 57 10.78 -9.01 8.37
CA LEU A 57 9.71 -9.97 8.11
C LEU A 57 9.27 -9.97 6.63
N LEU A 58 9.02 -8.80 6.04
CA LEU A 58 8.68 -8.68 4.61
C LEU A 58 9.83 -9.11 3.70
N GLY A 59 11.08 -8.93 4.13
CA GLY A 59 12.28 -9.37 3.42
C GLY A 59 12.40 -10.89 3.31
N ARG A 60 11.71 -11.66 4.17
CA ARG A 60 11.65 -13.14 4.07
C ARG A 60 10.84 -13.61 2.86
N LEU A 61 9.89 -12.81 2.38
CA LEU A 61 9.00 -13.17 1.28
C LEU A 61 9.65 -12.85 -0.07
N ARG A 62 10.43 -13.74 -0.66
CA ARG A 62 11.05 -13.49 -1.97
C ARG A 62 10.06 -13.81 -3.09
N GLY A 63 9.84 -12.87 -4.02
CA GLY A 63 8.93 -13.08 -5.16
C GLY A 63 7.77 -12.09 -5.20
N PRO A 64 6.80 -12.16 -4.26
CA PRO A 64 5.60 -11.34 -4.34
C PRO A 64 5.89 -9.85 -4.15
N ARG A 65 5.08 -9.02 -4.81
CA ARG A 65 5.08 -7.57 -4.62
C ARG A 65 4.51 -7.21 -3.25
N ARG A 66 4.91 -6.07 -2.71
CA ARG A 66 4.54 -5.62 -1.37
C ARG A 66 3.88 -4.27 -1.46
N TYR A 67 2.61 -4.23 -1.09
CA TYR A 67 1.81 -3.01 -1.15
C TYR A 67 1.38 -2.55 0.24
N LEU A 68 1.66 -1.28 0.54
CA LEU A 68 1.13 -0.64 1.75
C LEU A 68 -0.33 -0.25 1.55
N LEU A 69 -1.21 -0.68 2.46
CA LEU A 69 -2.62 -0.34 2.45
C LEU A 69 -2.88 1.03 3.08
N LEU A 70 -3.35 1.94 2.23
CA LEU A 70 -3.93 3.24 2.54
C LEU A 70 -5.38 3.27 2.03
N ASN A 71 -6.12 2.19 2.33
CA ASN A 71 -7.41 1.87 1.70
C ASN A 71 -8.60 2.65 2.29
N SER A 72 -8.37 3.63 3.16
CA SER A 72 -9.47 4.42 3.73
C SER A 72 -10.28 5.13 2.65
N ARG A 73 -11.59 4.86 2.58
CA ARG A 73 -12.50 5.53 1.64
C ARG A 73 -12.62 7.03 1.87
N PHE A 74 -12.37 7.47 3.10
CA PHE A 74 -12.48 8.86 3.48
C PHE A 74 -11.44 9.17 4.54
N CYS A 75 -10.51 10.06 4.21
CA CYS A 75 -9.63 10.69 5.18
C CYS A 75 -10.30 11.97 5.67
N SER A 76 -10.41 12.13 6.99
CA SER A 76 -10.94 13.38 7.55
C SER A 76 -10.03 14.57 7.18
N PRO A 77 -10.57 15.81 7.10
CA PRO A 77 -9.74 17.00 6.90
C PRO A 77 -8.58 17.08 7.90
N ASP A 78 -8.82 16.76 9.17
CA ASP A 78 -7.78 16.73 10.19
C ASP A 78 -6.64 15.75 9.88
N THR A 79 -6.91 14.69 9.13
CA THR A 79 -5.88 13.72 8.71
C THR A 79 -5.12 14.20 7.47
N LEU A 80 -5.81 14.87 6.55
CA LEU A 80 -5.23 15.40 5.31
C LEU A 80 -4.41 16.69 5.54
N LEU A 81 -4.73 17.42 6.61
CA LEU A 81 -4.05 18.64 7.04
C LEU A 81 -2.96 18.37 8.09
N ASP A 82 -2.92 17.18 8.67
CA ASP A 82 -1.86 16.77 9.60
C ASP A 82 -0.54 16.53 8.84
N ARG A 83 0.21 17.62 8.69
CA ARG A 83 1.49 17.60 7.99
C ARG A 83 2.51 16.71 8.69
N GLU A 84 2.52 16.66 10.01
CA GLU A 84 3.46 15.83 10.77
C GLU A 84 3.15 14.35 10.60
N GLY A 85 1.87 13.97 10.68
CA GLY A 85 1.41 12.61 10.41
C GLY A 85 1.73 12.15 8.99
N LEU A 86 1.45 12.98 7.99
CA LEU A 86 1.80 12.68 6.59
C LEU A 86 3.31 12.59 6.37
N GLN A 87 4.10 13.47 7.00
CA GLN A 87 5.57 13.35 6.95
C GLN A 87 6.06 12.07 7.64
N GLY A 88 5.43 11.66 8.73
CA GLY A 88 5.70 10.37 9.39
C GLY A 88 5.42 9.19 8.48
N LEU A 89 4.29 9.21 7.77
CA LEU A 89 3.96 8.21 6.75
C LEU A 89 4.99 8.19 5.61
N VAL A 90 5.36 9.36 5.07
CA VAL A 90 6.40 9.46 4.03
C VAL A 90 7.73 8.90 4.51
N ARG A 91 8.19 9.23 5.73
CA ARG A 91 9.41 8.66 6.31
C ARG A 91 9.34 7.14 6.42
N SER A 92 8.19 6.62 6.80
CA SER A 92 7.96 5.17 6.91
C SER A 92 8.02 4.49 5.54
N MET A 93 7.39 5.08 4.53
CA MET A 93 7.45 4.60 3.14
C MET A 93 8.88 4.61 2.60
N ARG A 94 9.67 5.66 2.91
CA ARG A 94 11.11 5.70 2.55
C ARG A 94 11.87 4.55 3.18
N GLY A 95 11.72 4.34 4.49
CA GLY A 95 12.42 3.24 5.17
C GLY A 95 12.07 1.86 4.61
N LEU A 96 10.82 1.62 4.23
CA LEU A 96 10.39 0.38 3.59
C LEU A 96 10.94 0.24 2.16
N LEU A 97 10.94 1.33 1.39
CA LEU A 97 11.48 1.35 0.03
C LEU A 97 12.99 1.12 0.02
N GLU A 98 13.73 1.80 0.91
CA GLU A 98 15.17 1.62 1.10
C GLU A 98 15.51 0.20 1.58
N GLY A 99 14.63 -0.41 2.39
CA GLY A 99 14.71 -1.81 2.78
C GLY A 99 14.35 -2.81 1.67
N GLY A 100 13.94 -2.35 0.49
CA GLY A 100 13.56 -3.20 -0.64
C GLY A 100 12.26 -3.98 -0.42
N VAL A 101 11.37 -3.50 0.46
CA VAL A 101 10.14 -4.19 0.87
C VAL A 101 8.86 -3.41 0.56
N LEU A 102 8.93 -2.43 -0.33
CA LEU A 102 7.78 -1.64 -0.77
C LEU A 102 7.81 -1.42 -2.28
N ASP A 103 6.81 -1.95 -2.97
CA ASP A 103 6.64 -1.81 -4.42
C ASP A 103 5.59 -0.75 -4.76
N GLY A 104 4.66 -0.48 -3.84
CA GLY A 104 3.63 0.54 -4.05
C GLY A 104 2.67 0.70 -2.88
N ILE A 105 1.60 1.46 -3.13
CA ILE A 105 0.51 1.69 -2.20
C ILE A 105 -0.82 1.24 -2.82
N VAL A 106 -1.71 0.67 -2.00
CA VAL A 106 -3.12 0.53 -2.36
C VAL A 106 -3.88 1.69 -1.73
N TYR A 107 -4.58 2.49 -2.53
CA TYR A 107 -5.27 3.70 -2.06
C TYR A 107 -6.75 3.72 -2.46
N SER A 108 -7.55 4.43 -1.68
CA SER A 108 -8.96 4.70 -2.01
C SER A 108 -9.29 6.19 -2.11
N ASP A 109 -8.51 7.04 -1.42
CA ASP A 109 -8.75 8.49 -1.33
C ASP A 109 -7.79 9.24 -2.27
N HIS A 110 -8.35 9.86 -3.32
CA HIS A 110 -7.59 10.61 -4.32
C HIS A 110 -6.91 11.86 -3.76
N TYR A 111 -7.49 12.46 -2.71
CA TYR A 111 -6.90 13.63 -2.07
C TYR A 111 -5.67 13.21 -1.28
N LEU A 112 -5.74 12.11 -0.53
CA LEU A 112 -4.56 11.55 0.15
C LEU A 112 -3.44 11.24 -0.87
N LEU A 113 -3.77 10.62 -2.00
CA LEU A 113 -2.80 10.32 -3.05
C LEU A 113 -2.09 11.59 -3.55
N GLN A 114 -2.85 12.65 -3.86
CA GLN A 114 -2.28 13.93 -4.29
C GLN A 114 -1.37 14.53 -3.21
N ARG A 115 -1.80 14.51 -1.94
CA ARG A 115 -1.00 15.05 -0.84
C ARG A 115 0.32 14.32 -0.66
N LEU A 116 0.34 13.00 -0.85
CA LEU A 116 1.57 12.20 -0.84
C LEU A 116 2.49 12.55 -2.02
N ALA A 117 1.93 12.72 -3.21
CA ALA A 117 2.67 13.17 -4.39
C ALA A 117 3.32 14.54 -4.19
N ASP A 118 2.57 15.50 -3.62
CA ASP A 118 3.08 16.85 -3.35
C ASP A 118 4.20 16.85 -2.29
N LEU A 119 4.08 15.99 -1.27
CA LEU A 119 5.05 15.91 -0.17
C LEU A 119 6.31 15.12 -0.52
N ALA A 120 6.20 14.12 -1.40
CA ALA A 120 7.28 13.20 -1.75
C ALA A 120 7.20 12.81 -3.24
N PRO A 121 7.45 13.75 -4.17
CA PRO A 121 7.34 13.49 -5.61
C PRO A 121 8.32 12.43 -6.10
N ASP A 122 9.45 12.29 -5.43
CA ASP A 122 10.43 11.25 -5.70
C ASP A 122 9.93 9.84 -5.32
N LEU A 123 9.18 9.71 -4.22
CA LEU A 123 8.49 8.44 -3.90
C LEU A 123 7.39 8.14 -4.92
N ALA A 124 6.61 9.14 -5.31
CA ALA A 124 5.59 8.98 -6.33
C ALA A 124 6.19 8.42 -7.62
N GLY A 125 7.31 8.97 -8.10
CA GLY A 125 7.96 8.53 -9.34
C GLY A 125 8.45 7.06 -9.35
N VAL A 126 8.56 6.41 -8.19
CA VAL A 126 9.06 5.03 -8.06
C VAL A 126 8.02 4.02 -7.59
N LEU A 127 7.03 4.46 -6.80
CA LEU A 127 6.00 3.59 -6.24
C LEU A 127 4.81 3.45 -7.18
N GLU A 128 4.24 2.25 -7.26
CA GLU A 128 2.93 2.05 -7.88
C GLU A 128 1.82 2.61 -6.99
N ALA A 129 0.80 3.23 -7.60
CA ALA A 129 -0.46 3.53 -6.94
C ALA A 129 -1.56 2.60 -7.46
N VAL A 130 -1.95 1.63 -6.65
CA VAL A 130 -2.98 0.64 -6.97
C VAL A 130 -4.33 1.13 -6.42
N PRO A 131 -5.35 1.32 -7.27
CA PRO A 131 -6.70 1.60 -6.77
C PRO A 131 -7.21 0.42 -5.94
N SER A 132 -7.76 0.72 -4.76
CA SER A 132 -8.47 -0.26 -3.96
C SER A 132 -9.74 -0.74 -4.65
N VAL A 133 -10.20 -1.94 -4.31
CA VAL A 133 -11.57 -2.42 -4.61
C VAL A 133 -12.65 -1.41 -4.19
N ASN A 134 -12.38 -0.59 -3.17
CA ASN A 134 -13.26 0.48 -2.71
C ASN A 134 -13.46 1.63 -3.72
N CYS A 135 -12.61 1.75 -4.74
CA CYS A 135 -12.82 2.68 -5.86
C CYS A 135 -13.95 2.21 -6.80
N MET A 136 -14.42 0.96 -6.64
CA MET A 136 -15.54 0.37 -7.38
C MET A 136 -15.39 0.51 -8.89
N LEU A 137 -14.27 0.07 -9.47
CA LEU A 137 -13.94 0.23 -10.88
C LEU A 137 -14.76 -0.68 -11.80
N ASN A 138 -16.08 -0.48 -11.85
CA ASN A 138 -17.03 -1.35 -12.55
C ASN A 138 -17.30 -1.00 -14.02
N SER A 139 -16.46 -0.15 -14.64
CA SER A 139 -16.54 0.16 -16.07
C SER A 139 -15.20 0.59 -16.63
N PHE A 140 -15.02 0.39 -17.94
CA PHE A 140 -13.81 0.81 -18.65
C PHE A 140 -13.54 2.31 -18.48
N ALA A 141 -14.58 3.15 -18.59
CA ALA A 141 -14.44 4.60 -18.42
C ALA A 141 -13.92 4.98 -17.02
N ARG A 142 -14.36 4.26 -15.98
CA ARG A 142 -13.87 4.49 -14.61
C ARG A 142 -12.43 4.02 -14.44
N ILE A 143 -12.07 2.89 -15.04
CA ILE A 143 -10.70 2.39 -15.06
C ILE A 143 -9.77 3.41 -15.73
N GLU A 144 -10.13 3.88 -16.92
CA GLU A 144 -9.35 4.88 -17.66
C GLU A 144 -9.21 6.19 -16.89
N ALA A 145 -10.29 6.70 -16.31
CA ALA A 145 -10.26 7.90 -15.48
C ALA A 145 -9.32 7.73 -14.27
N GLN A 146 -9.37 6.57 -13.62
CA GLN A 146 -8.50 6.26 -12.48
C GLN A 146 -7.03 6.22 -12.88
N LEU A 147 -6.70 5.52 -13.97
CA LEU A 147 -5.35 5.42 -14.49
C LEU A 147 -4.81 6.79 -14.94
N SER A 148 -5.65 7.62 -15.55
CA SER A 148 -5.30 8.99 -15.90
C SER A 148 -5.01 9.84 -14.67
N TRP A 149 -5.80 9.69 -13.60
CA TRP A 149 -5.57 10.41 -12.35
C TRP A 149 -4.24 10.03 -11.72
N ILE A 150 -3.94 8.73 -11.63
CA ILE A 150 -2.66 8.22 -11.09
C ILE A 150 -1.48 8.80 -11.85
N ARG A 151 -1.54 8.79 -13.18
CA ARG A 151 -0.48 9.40 -14.01
C ARG A 151 -0.32 10.89 -13.73
N GLY A 152 -1.42 11.59 -13.47
CA GLY A 152 -1.41 13.02 -13.12
C GLY A 152 -0.75 13.34 -11.78
N THR A 153 -0.71 12.40 -10.83
CA THR A 153 -0.04 12.58 -9.53
C THR A 153 1.46 12.23 -9.58
N GLY A 154 1.97 11.74 -10.71
CA GLY A 154 3.36 11.29 -10.84
C GLY A 154 3.62 9.90 -10.25
N PHE A 155 2.61 9.24 -9.67
CA PHE A 155 2.72 7.84 -9.27
C PHE A 155 2.81 6.91 -10.48
N ARG A 156 3.49 5.77 -10.33
CA ARG A 156 3.49 4.75 -11.38
C ARG A 156 2.09 4.12 -11.48
N PRO A 157 1.55 3.94 -12.70
CA PRO A 157 0.31 3.21 -12.87
C PRO A 157 0.50 1.77 -12.38
N PRO A 158 -0.57 1.13 -11.87
CA PRO A 158 -0.48 -0.22 -11.37
C PRO A 158 -0.24 -1.18 -12.54
N ALA A 159 0.66 -2.14 -12.36
CA ALA A 159 0.87 -3.18 -13.37
C ALA A 159 -0.32 -4.15 -13.49
N ARG A 160 -1.24 -4.16 -12.51
CA ARG A 160 -2.49 -4.92 -12.52
C ARG A 160 -3.60 -4.18 -11.77
N ILE A 161 -4.84 -4.31 -12.24
CA ILE A 161 -6.03 -3.84 -11.53
C ILE A 161 -6.80 -5.05 -11.00
N VAL A 162 -7.18 -5.00 -9.73
CA VAL A 162 -8.11 -5.97 -9.11
C VAL A 162 -9.52 -5.36 -9.13
N LEU A 163 -10.47 -6.07 -9.72
CA LEU A 163 -11.86 -5.62 -9.93
C LEU A 163 -12.85 -6.33 -9.02
#